data_AF-A0A1W1BQ46-F1
#
_entry.id   AF-A0A1W1BQ46-F1
#
_cell.length_a   1.000
_cell.length_b   1.000
_cell.length_c   1.000
_cell.angle_alpha   90.00
_cell.angle_beta   90.00
_cell.angle_gamma   90.00
#
_symmetry.space_group_name_H-M   'P 1'
#
loop_
_entity.id
_entity.type
_entity.pdbx_description
1 polymer ?
#
loop_
_entity_poly.entity_id
_entity_poly.type
_entity_poly.pdbx_seq_one_letter_code
_entity_poly.pdbx_strand_id
1 'polypeptide(L)' 'MSKGENTILKKVVEEAGEYCFAHKDNDDHEMVYEAADLTYHMLVALASKNIAPDRIRQELARRFGMSGIAEKSARED' A
#
# COMPACT_ATOMS: atom_id res chain seq x y z
N MET A 1 -5.95 12.04 -18.72
CA MET A 1 -4.76 11.64 -17.93
C MET A 1 -3.53 12.15 -18.64
N SER A 2 -2.58 12.76 -17.92
CA SER A 2 -1.32 13.18 -18.53
C SER A 2 -0.50 11.94 -18.92
N LYS A 3 0.43 12.08 -19.86
CA LYS A 3 1.32 10.97 -20.26
C LYS A 3 2.06 10.37 -19.04
N GLY A 4 2.42 11.20 -18.06
CA GLY A 4 3.05 10.76 -16.81
C GLY A 4 2.12 9.95 -15.90
N GLU A 5 0.85 10.33 -15.77
CA GLU A 5 -0.13 9.60 -14.97
C GLU A 5 -0.38 8.18 -15.55
N ASN A 6 -0.49 8.07 -16.88
CA ASN A 6 -0.61 6.77 -17.56
C ASN A 6 0.61 5.88 -17.34
N THR A 7 1.82 6.46 -17.25
CA THR A 7 3.04 5.69 -16.98
C THR A 7 3.07 5.18 -15.53
N ILE A 8 2.67 6.01 -14.56
CA ILE A 8 2.66 5.61 -13.13
C ILE A 8 1.68 4.46 -12.89
N LEU A 9 0.46 4.56 -13.42
CA LEU A 9 -0.57 3.54 -13.21
C LEU A 9 -0.22 2.21 -13.89
N LYS A 10 0.53 2.24 -15.00
CA LYS A 10 1.03 1.01 -15.64
C LYS A 10 2.00 0.26 -14.73
N LYS A 11 2.94 0.95 -14.10
CA LYS A 11 3.87 0.32 -13.15
C LYS A 11 3.15 -0.25 -11.93
N VAL A 12 2.16 0.45 -11.37
CA VAL A 12 1.34 -0.13 -10.27
C VAL A 12 0.70 -1.47 -10.65
N VAL A 13 0.25 -1.65 -11.90
CA VAL A 13 -0.32 -2.92 -12.37
C VAL A 13 0.75 -3.98 -12.64
N GLU A 14 1.89 -3.57 -13.20
CA GLU A 14 3.07 -4.40 -13.46
C GLU A 14 3.61 -5.01 -12.16
N GLU A 15 3.99 -4.18 -11.19
CA GLU A 15 4.58 -4.64 -9.92
C GLU A 15 3.57 -5.50 -9.12
N ALA A 16 2.27 -5.19 -9.20
CA ALA A 16 1.26 -6.01 -8.53
C ALA A 16 1.17 -7.42 -9.13
N GLY A 17 1.37 -7.55 -10.45
CA GLY A 17 1.48 -8.84 -11.13
C GLY A 17 2.76 -9.57 -10.73
N GLU A 18 3.89 -8.89 -10.74
CA GLU A 18 5.21 -9.44 -10.40
C GLU A 18 5.25 -9.91 -8.93
N TYR A 19 4.72 -9.13 -7.98
CA TYR A 19 4.52 -9.55 -6.60
C TYR A 19 3.67 -10.83 -6.49
N CYS A 20 2.57 -10.94 -7.25
CA CYS A 20 1.73 -12.14 -7.25
C CYS A 20 2.49 -13.37 -7.76
N PHE A 21 3.34 -13.21 -8.79
CA PHE A 21 4.16 -14.30 -9.31
C PHE A 21 5.26 -14.70 -8.32
N ALA A 22 5.98 -13.74 -7.74
CA ALA A 22 6.97 -14.00 -6.70
C ALA A 22 6.36 -14.78 -5.51
N HIS A 23 5.16 -14.39 -5.08
CA HIS A 23 4.44 -15.10 -4.02
C HIS A 23 4.05 -16.52 -4.41
N LYS A 24 3.55 -16.71 -5.63
CA LYS A 24 3.20 -18.03 -6.15
C LYS A 24 4.42 -18.96 -6.23
N ASP A 25 5.57 -18.41 -6.60
CA ASP A 25 6.80 -19.16 -6.82
C ASP A 25 7.61 -19.38 -5.52
N ASN A 26 7.13 -18.84 -4.38
CA ASN A 26 7.79 -18.88 -3.06
C ASN A 26 9.21 -18.27 -3.09
N ASP A 27 9.38 -17.18 -3.84
CA ASP A 27 10.63 -16.42 -3.89
C ASP A 27 10.59 -15.26 -2.89
N ASP A 28 11.13 -15.48 -1.69
CA ASP A 28 11.13 -14.47 -0.62
C ASP A 28 11.88 -13.19 -1.00
N HIS A 29 12.94 -13.30 -1.80
CA HIS A 29 13.74 -12.15 -2.22
C HIS A 29 12.93 -11.28 -3.19
N GLU A 30 12.36 -11.92 -4.21
CA GLU A 30 11.54 -11.24 -5.21
C GLU A 30 10.27 -10.67 -4.59
N MET A 31 9.64 -11.39 -3.65
CA MET A 31 8.47 -10.89 -2.93
C MET A 31 8.74 -9.57 -2.21
N VAL A 32 9.89 -9.45 -1.53
CA VAL A 32 10.26 -8.21 -0.81
C VAL A 32 10.60 -7.11 -1.81
N TYR A 33 11.31 -7.44 -2.89
CA TYR A 33 11.68 -6.50 -3.94
C TYR A 33 10.43 -5.90 -4.62
N GLU A 34 9.52 -6.75 -5.08
CA GLU A 34 8.30 -6.33 -5.77
C GLU A 34 7.30 -5.61 -4.85
N ALA A 35 7.22 -6.02 -3.58
CA ALA A 35 6.43 -5.28 -2.60
C ALA A 35 6.96 -3.86 -2.38
N ALA A 36 8.29 -3.68 -2.41
CA ALA A 36 8.91 -2.37 -2.29
C ALA A 36 8.63 -1.49 -3.53
N ASP A 37 8.77 -2.04 -4.74
CA ASP A 37 8.52 -1.27 -5.98
C ASP A 37 7.03 -0.92 -6.14
N LEU A 38 6.13 -1.86 -5.83
CA LEU A 38 4.69 -1.60 -5.77
C LEU A 38 4.38 -0.47 -4.78
N THR A 39 4.98 -0.50 -3.58
CA THR A 39 4.79 0.55 -2.57
C THR A 39 5.30 1.91 -3.07
N TYR A 40 6.47 1.95 -3.70
CA TYR A 40 7.03 3.16 -4.28
C TYR A 40 6.09 3.77 -5.34
N HIS A 41 5.64 2.96 -6.30
CA HIS A 41 4.76 3.42 -7.37
C HIS A 41 3.37 3.86 -6.87
N MET A 42 2.84 3.20 -5.83
CA MET A 42 1.64 3.69 -5.13
C MET A 42 1.85 5.06 -4.48
N LEU A 43 2.98 5.29 -3.80
CA LEU A 43 3.28 6.58 -3.18
C LEU A 43 3.44 7.70 -4.22
N VAL A 44 4.09 7.42 -5.36
CA VAL A 44 4.20 8.36 -6.48
C VAL A 44 2.82 8.69 -7.07
N ALA A 45 1.95 7.69 -7.22
CA ALA A 45 0.58 7.89 -7.69
C ALA A 45 -0.23 8.79 -6.74
N LEU A 46 -0.12 8.57 -5.42
CA LEU A 46 -0.77 9.40 -4.41
C LEU A 46 -0.24 10.85 -4.42
N ALA A 47 1.08 11.03 -4.55
CA ALA A 47 1.70 12.34 -4.66
C ALA A 47 1.19 13.12 -5.88
N SER A 48 0.95 12.44 -7.02
CA SER A 48 0.37 13.07 -8.22
C SER A 48 -1.04 13.65 -8.01
N LYS A 49 -1.73 13.21 -6.95
CA LYS A 49 -3.05 13.69 -6.52
C LYS A 49 -3.01 14.56 -5.27
N ASN A 50 -1.82 14.97 -4.82
CA ASN A 50 -1.60 15.70 -3.56
C ASN A 50 -2.18 14.96 -2.34
N ILE A 51 -2.17 13.63 -2.35
CA ILE A 51 -2.59 12.81 -1.21
C ILE A 51 -1.35 12.49 -0.37
N ALA A 52 -1.33 12.99 0.86
CA ALA A 52 -0.22 12.73 1.78
C ALA A 52 -0.18 11.25 2.22
N PRO A 53 1.01 10.62 2.32
CA PRO A 53 1.14 9.25 2.83
C PRO A 53 0.50 9.01 4.21
N ASP A 54 0.44 10.06 5.05
CA ASP A 54 -0.23 9.99 6.36
C ASP A 54 -1.72 9.62 6.24
N ARG A 55 -2.39 9.95 5.14
CA ARG A 55 -3.79 9.53 4.88
C ARG A 55 -3.91 8.01 4.76
N ILE A 56 -2.92 7.35 4.16
CA ILE A 56 -2.88 5.89 4.08
C ILE A 56 -2.58 5.29 5.46
N ARG A 57 -1.65 5.90 6.22
CA ARG A 57 -1.36 5.48 7.60
C ARG A 57 -2.61 5.57 8.50
N GLN A 58 -3.36 6.67 8.42
CA GLN A 58 -4.62 6.86 9.16
C GLN A 58 -5.66 5.80 8.76
N GLU A 59 -5.80 5.53 7.47
CA GLU A 59 -6.72 4.50 6.97
C GLU A 59 -6.29 3.09 7.42
N LEU A 60 -4.99 2.78 7.41
CA LEU A 60 -4.45 1.54 7.96
C LEU A 60 -4.74 1.44 9.47
N ALA A 61 -4.50 2.50 10.25
CA ALA A 61 -4.83 2.53 11.68
C ALA A 61 -6.32 2.29 11.94
N ARG A 62 -7.20 2.88 11.10
CA ARG A 62 -8.65 2.63 11.14
C ARG A 62 -8.98 1.16 10.83
N ARG A 63 -8.32 0.56 9.83
CA ARG A 63 -8.51 -0.87 9.44
C ARG A 63 -8.02 -1.84 10.51
N PHE A 64 -6.89 -1.55 11.14
CA PHE A 64 -6.38 -2.34 12.26
C PHE A 64 -7.23 -2.16 13.53
N GLY A 65 -8.05 -1.11 13.60
CA GLY A 65 -8.92 -0.79 14.71
C GLY A 65 -8.15 -0.37 15.97
N MET A 66 -8.74 0.30 16.95
CA MET A 66 -10.06 -0.04 17.46
C MET A 66 -10.32 -1.56 17.65
N SER A 67 -9.30 -2.43 17.60
CA SER A 67 -9.44 -3.87 17.92
C SER A 67 -8.76 -4.26 19.25
N GLY A 68 -8.29 -3.29 20.03
CA GLY A 68 -7.69 -3.62 21.34
C GLY A 68 -7.45 -2.49 22.32
N ILE A 69 -7.20 -1.26 21.86
CA ILE A 69 -6.92 -0.13 22.77
C ILE A 69 -8.20 0.65 23.07
N ALA A 70 -8.99 1.01 22.05
CA ALA A 70 -10.27 1.70 22.24
C ALA A 70 -11.34 0.83 22.91
N GLU A 71 -11.36 -0.49 22.63
CA GLU A 71 -12.27 -1.44 23.30
C GLU A 71 -11.94 -1.66 24.79
N LYS A 72 -10.68 -1.50 25.20
CA LYS A 72 -10.29 -1.58 26.61
C LYS A 72 -10.66 -0.32 27.37
N SER A 73 -10.44 0.85 26.79
CA SER A 73 -10.79 2.14 27.39
C SER A 73 -12.30 2.39 27.49
N ALA A 74 -13.13 1.72 26.69
CA ALA A 74 -14.59 1.82 26.76
C ALA A 74 -15.26 0.79 27.71
N ARG A 75 -14.48 -0.09 28.35
CA ARG A 75 -14.95 -1.07 29.35
C ARG A 75 -14.66 -0.66 30.79
N GLU A 76 -13.92 0.43 30.98
CA GLU A 76 -13.70 1.04 32.30
C GLU A 76 -14.67 2.21 32.48
N ASP A 77 -15.96 1.89 32.53
CA ASP A 77 -17.05 2.68 33.15
C ASP A 77 -18.15 1.71 33.61
#